data_AF-A0A8T3ZHD6-F1
#
_entry.id   AF-A0A8T3ZHD6-F1
#
_cell.length_a   1.000
_cell.length_b   1.000
_cell.length_c   1.000
_cell.angle_alpha   90.00
_cell.angle_beta   90.00
_cell.angle_gamma   90.00
#
_symmetry.space_group_name_H-M   'P 1'
#
loop_
_entity.id
_entity.type
_entity.pdbx_description
1 polymer ?
#
loop_
_entity_poly.entity_id
_entity_poly.type
_entity_poly.pdbx_seq_one_letter_code
_entity_poly.pdbx_strand_id
1 'polypeptide(L)'
;MTRYKHSFCRTSRIKLRKLSKNRRGIELSINFIVMLIMAVAMFIGGLVFAAKFFRQAETVRGTLSSQTEKQLEKLLDSGSPVVIPVNSKEVFRSKYDSFALGILARENGKYSVDITMNNAFKKDKSSIATKELAMEWLQYSKDEMALKKNEKGKMVILVDVPSNAERGTYIYKVNVKLVADDPAKSMDQYDAPLQMIVKVP
;
A
#
# COMPACT_ATOMS: atom_id res chain seq x y z
N MET A 1 3.69 52.61 94.52
CA MET A 1 3.62 52.44 93.05
C MET A 1 4.29 51.11 92.70
N THR A 2 3.51 50.05 92.42
CA THR A 2 3.30 49.47 91.07
C THR A 2 4.57 48.78 90.51
N ARG A 3 4.61 47.50 90.09
CA ARG A 3 3.59 46.61 89.52
C ARG A 3 4.08 45.14 89.56
N TYR A 4 3.10 44.24 89.68
CA TYR A 4 3.11 42.81 89.38
C TYR A 4 3.66 42.45 87.99
N LYS A 5 4.22 41.23 87.83
CA LYS A 5 3.84 40.30 86.76
C LYS A 5 4.33 38.86 87.00
N HIS A 6 3.38 37.98 87.27
CA HIS A 6 3.49 36.51 87.20
C HIS A 6 3.79 36.06 85.77
N SER A 7 4.78 35.19 85.58
CA SER A 7 5.01 34.48 84.32
C SER A 7 4.43 33.07 84.39
N PHE A 8 3.42 32.84 83.55
CA PHE A 8 2.64 31.62 83.40
C PHE A 8 3.45 30.51 82.69
N CYS A 9 3.53 29.33 83.29
CA CYS A 9 3.97 28.10 82.65
C CYS A 9 2.83 27.54 81.76
N ARG A 10 3.00 27.55 80.43
CA ARG A 10 2.05 26.97 79.46
C ARG A 10 2.46 25.53 79.13
N THR A 11 1.73 24.57 79.67
CA THR A 11 1.81 23.16 79.29
C THR A 11 1.25 22.98 77.87
N SER A 12 2.14 22.68 76.92
CA SER A 12 1.81 22.35 75.53
C SER A 12 1.13 20.98 75.45
N ARG A 13 -0.19 20.95 75.27
CA ARG A 13 -0.93 19.73 74.89
C ARG A 13 -0.83 19.55 73.37
N ILE A 14 -0.04 18.58 72.92
CA ILE A 14 -0.03 18.11 71.54
C ILE A 14 -1.36 17.38 71.28
N LYS A 15 -2.31 18.04 70.59
CA LYS A 15 -3.52 17.39 70.06
C LYS A 15 -3.13 16.56 68.85
N LEU A 16 -3.08 15.23 69.00
CA LEU A 16 -3.09 14.28 67.89
C LEU A 16 -4.33 14.52 67.03
N ARG A 17 -4.16 15.20 65.89
CA ARG A 17 -5.22 15.35 64.88
C ARG A 17 -5.47 13.98 64.26
N LYS A 18 -6.66 13.43 64.56
CA LYS A 18 -7.23 12.27 63.86
C LYS A 18 -7.21 12.56 62.36
N LEU A 19 -6.39 11.82 61.60
CA LEU A 19 -6.44 11.80 60.15
C LEU A 19 -7.80 11.24 59.74
N SER A 20 -8.73 12.13 59.41
CA SER A 20 -9.98 11.79 58.73
C SER A 20 -9.62 11.07 57.44
N LYS A 21 -9.93 9.77 57.39
CA LYS A 21 -9.72 8.90 56.23
C LYS A 21 -10.57 9.43 55.08
N ASN A 22 -9.99 10.26 54.21
CA ASN A 22 -10.65 10.87 53.05
C ASN A 22 -11.01 9.80 52.00
N ARG A 23 -12.08 9.04 52.25
CA ARG A 23 -12.59 8.01 51.33
C ARG A 23 -13.04 8.59 49.99
N ARG A 24 -13.47 9.86 49.97
CA ARG A 24 -13.90 10.59 48.76
C ARG A 24 -12.76 10.77 47.73
N GLY A 25 -11.52 10.92 48.17
CA GLY A 25 -10.37 11.04 47.26
C GLY A 25 -10.01 9.71 46.59
N ILE A 26 -10.28 8.59 47.26
CA ILE A 26 -10.03 7.24 46.74
C ILE A 26 -11.09 6.87 45.69
N GLU A 27 -12.33 7.29 45.87
CA GLU A 27 -13.41 7.01 44.91
C GLU A 27 -13.18 7.70 43.55
N LEU A 28 -12.72 8.95 43.56
CA LEU A 28 -12.44 9.70 42.35
C LEU A 28 -11.22 9.16 41.59
N SER A 29 -10.19 8.70 42.30
CA SER A 29 -9.00 8.11 41.66
C SER A 29 -9.28 6.72 41.07
N ILE A 30 -10.16 5.92 41.68
CA ILE A 30 -10.58 4.62 41.14
C ILE A 30 -11.31 4.82 39.80
N ASN A 31 -12.28 5.74 39.74
CA ASN A 31 -13.01 5.98 38.50
C ASN A 31 -12.09 6.47 37.37
N PHE A 32 -11.13 7.35 37.70
CA PHE A 32 -10.13 7.81 36.74
C PHE A 32 -9.25 6.66 36.21
N ILE A 33 -8.78 5.77 37.08
CA ILE A 33 -7.95 4.62 36.70
C ILE A 33 -8.71 3.67 35.75
N VAL A 34 -10.00 3.45 36.00
CA VAL A 34 -10.82 2.57 35.15
C VAL A 34 -10.98 3.18 33.76
N MET A 35 -11.28 4.48 33.67
CA MET A 35 -11.37 5.17 32.38
C MET A 35 -10.04 5.13 31.61
N LEU A 36 -8.91 5.30 32.30
CA LEU A 36 -7.58 5.21 31.70
C LEU A 36 -7.31 3.83 31.10
N ILE A 37 -7.62 2.76 31.85
CA ILE A 37 -7.43 1.38 31.38
C ILE A 37 -8.33 1.10 30.16
N MET A 38 -9.58 1.56 30.18
CA MET A 38 -10.51 1.41 29.05
C MET A 38 -10.01 2.15 27.79
N ALA A 39 -9.47 3.36 27.95
CA ALA A 39 -8.90 4.12 26.83
C ALA A 39 -7.70 3.39 26.21
N VAL A 40 -6.79 2.86 27.04
CA VAL A 40 -5.63 2.09 26.57
C VAL A 40 -6.08 0.81 25.85
N ALA A 41 -7.07 0.10 26.40
CA ALA A 41 -7.61 -1.12 25.78
C ALA A 41 -8.24 -0.82 24.40
N MET A 42 -9.05 0.24 24.30
CA MET A 42 -9.64 0.66 23.02
C MET A 42 -8.58 1.09 22.01
N PHE A 43 -7.53 1.79 22.46
CA PHE A 43 -6.44 2.20 21.59
C PHE A 43 -5.68 0.99 21.01
N ILE A 44 -5.34 0.02 21.84
CA ILE A 44 -4.70 -1.24 21.40
C ILE A 44 -5.62 -1.99 20.44
N GLY A 45 -6.91 -2.10 20.76
CA GLY A 45 -7.90 -2.72 19.87
C GLY A 45 -8.01 -2.02 18.51
N GLY A 46 -8.00 -0.68 18.51
CA GLY A 46 -8.00 0.14 17.31
C GLY A 46 -6.77 -0.09 16.44
N LEU A 47 -5.57 -0.15 17.03
CA LEU A 47 -4.34 -0.45 16.30
C LEU A 47 -4.36 -1.84 15.66
N VAL A 48 -4.83 -2.86 16.39
CA VAL A 48 -4.95 -4.23 15.86
C VAL A 48 -5.97 -4.28 14.72
N PHE A 49 -7.10 -3.59 14.84
CA PHE A 49 -8.10 -3.51 13.79
C PHE A 49 -7.56 -2.80 12.54
N ALA A 50 -6.91 -1.65 12.72
CA ALA A 50 -6.27 -0.92 11.64
C ALA A 50 -5.23 -1.79 10.91
N ALA A 51 -4.36 -2.48 11.65
CA ALA A 51 -3.36 -3.39 11.07
C ALA A 51 -4.00 -4.52 10.26
N LYS A 52 -5.12 -5.10 10.73
CA LYS A 52 -5.88 -6.11 9.98
C LYS A 52 -6.52 -5.54 8.71
N PHE A 53 -7.10 -4.34 8.79
CA PHE A 53 -7.72 -3.66 7.66
C PHE A 53 -6.70 -3.37 6.54
N PHE A 54 -5.53 -2.83 6.89
CA PHE A 54 -4.47 -2.57 5.92
C PHE A 54 -3.94 -3.84 5.26
N ARG A 55 -3.77 -4.94 6.01
CA ARG A 55 -3.39 -6.25 5.43
C ARG A 55 -4.42 -6.80 4.44
N GLN A 56 -5.72 -6.63 4.72
CA GLN A 56 -6.76 -7.04 3.79
C GLN A 56 -6.76 -6.19 2.52
N ALA A 57 -6.58 -4.86 2.66
CA ALA A 57 -6.48 -3.96 1.52
C ALA A 57 -5.27 -4.29 0.62
N GLU A 58 -4.13 -4.70 1.20
CA GLU A 58 -2.98 -5.20 0.44
C GLU A 58 -3.29 -6.53 -0.27
N THR A 59 -4.03 -7.44 0.36
CA THR A 59 -4.39 -8.74 -0.23
C THR A 59 -5.31 -8.59 -1.45
N VAL A 60 -6.18 -7.57 -1.44
CA VAL A 60 -7.08 -7.24 -2.56
C VAL A 60 -6.33 -6.56 -3.72
N ARG A 61 -5.16 -5.97 -3.48
CA ARG A 61 -4.40 -5.21 -4.49
C ARG A 61 -3.62 -6.05 -5.50
N GLY A 62 -3.69 -7.38 -5.47
CA GLY A 62 -3.04 -8.17 -6.51
C GLY A 62 -2.84 -9.63 -6.20
N THR A 63 -3.87 -10.33 -5.72
CA THR A 63 -3.81 -11.80 -5.75
C THR A 63 -3.92 -12.26 -7.20
N LEU A 64 -2.76 -12.53 -7.80
CA LEU A 64 -2.72 -13.30 -9.05
C LEU A 64 -3.44 -14.62 -8.79
N SER A 65 -4.35 -14.99 -9.70
CA SER A 65 -4.97 -16.30 -9.60
C SER A 65 -3.87 -17.37 -9.71
N SER A 66 -3.97 -18.44 -8.92
CA SER A 66 -3.00 -19.53 -8.96
C SER A 66 -2.83 -20.14 -10.37
N GLN A 67 -3.88 -20.04 -11.20
CA GLN A 67 -3.84 -20.42 -12.60
C GLN A 67 -2.99 -19.46 -13.44
N THR A 68 -3.14 -18.15 -13.26
CA THR A 68 -2.32 -17.13 -13.92
C THR A 68 -0.85 -17.29 -13.54
N GLU A 69 -0.57 -17.55 -12.26
CA GLU A 69 0.79 -17.75 -11.78
C GLU A 69 1.46 -18.97 -12.43
N LYS A 70 0.76 -20.10 -12.50
CA LYS A 70 1.25 -21.31 -13.18
C LYS A 70 1.50 -21.08 -14.68
N GLN A 71 0.63 -20.32 -15.35
CA GLN A 71 0.83 -19.97 -16.75
C GLN A 71 2.05 -19.07 -16.93
N LEU A 72 2.22 -18.08 -16.04
CA LEU A 72 3.37 -17.20 -16.03
C LEU A 72 4.68 -17.99 -15.87
N GLU A 73 4.73 -18.91 -14.91
CA GLU A 73 5.91 -19.74 -14.68
C GLU A 73 6.26 -20.58 -15.90
N LYS A 74 5.27 -21.22 -16.54
CA LYS A 74 5.49 -22.00 -17.76
C LYS A 74 6.06 -21.18 -18.91
N LEU A 75 5.58 -19.94 -19.09
CA LEU A 75 6.06 -19.04 -20.14
C LEU A 75 7.47 -18.51 -19.86
N LEU A 76 7.82 -18.30 -18.59
CA LEU A 76 9.18 -17.96 -18.19
C LEU A 76 10.13 -19.16 -18.37
N ASP A 77 9.65 -20.38 -18.11
CA ASP A 77 10.42 -21.62 -18.32
C ASP A 77 10.69 -21.92 -19.79
N SER A 78 9.85 -21.43 -20.73
CA SER A 78 10.13 -21.54 -22.17
C SER A 78 11.26 -20.61 -22.64
N GLY A 79 11.89 -19.85 -21.75
CA GLY A 79 13.02 -18.97 -22.05
C GLY A 79 12.62 -17.61 -22.60
N SER A 80 11.32 -17.28 -22.59
CA SER A 80 10.86 -15.94 -22.97
C SER A 80 11.27 -14.94 -21.89
N PRO A 81 12.04 -13.89 -22.24
CA PRO A 81 12.64 -13.01 -21.26
C PRO A 81 11.63 -12.12 -20.51
N VAL A 82 10.56 -11.72 -21.17
CA VAL A 82 9.49 -10.93 -20.58
C VAL A 82 8.18 -11.47 -21.12
N VAL A 83 7.19 -11.69 -20.25
CA VAL A 83 5.91 -12.31 -20.62
C VAL A 83 4.73 -11.68 -19.89
N ILE A 84 3.60 -11.60 -20.59
CA ILE A 84 2.28 -11.25 -20.02
C ILE A 84 1.33 -12.39 -20.44
N PRO A 85 0.93 -13.30 -19.55
CA PRO A 85 0.20 -14.52 -19.92
C PRO A 85 -1.15 -14.22 -20.54
N VAL A 86 -1.85 -13.23 -19.97
CA VAL A 86 -3.14 -12.74 -20.44
C VAL A 86 -2.94 -11.28 -20.78
N ASN A 87 -2.67 -11.01 -22.05
CA ASN A 87 -2.36 -9.67 -22.54
C ASN A 87 -3.60 -8.87 -22.95
N SER A 88 -4.80 -9.47 -22.94
CA SER A 88 -6.05 -8.77 -23.22
C SER A 88 -7.12 -9.11 -22.18
N LYS A 89 -7.76 -8.08 -21.62
CA LYS A 89 -8.90 -8.22 -20.70
C LYS A 89 -10.02 -7.23 -21.01
N GLU A 90 -11.25 -7.65 -20.74
CA GLU A 90 -12.42 -6.79 -20.75
C GLU A 90 -12.67 -6.26 -19.35
N VAL A 91 -12.67 -4.94 -19.19
CA VAL A 91 -12.81 -4.27 -17.89
C VAL A 91 -13.95 -3.26 -17.98
N PHE A 92 -14.98 -3.47 -17.16
CA PHE A 92 -16.13 -2.58 -17.11
C PHE A 92 -15.77 -1.26 -16.43
N ARG A 93 -16.52 -0.20 -16.77
CA ARG A 93 -16.43 1.09 -16.09
C ARG A 93 -16.66 0.95 -14.58
N SER A 94 -15.90 1.69 -13.79
CA SER A 94 -15.88 1.61 -12.31
C SER A 94 -15.51 0.23 -11.77
N LYS A 95 -14.81 -0.57 -12.58
CA LYS A 95 -14.21 -1.84 -12.15
C LYS A 95 -12.72 -1.76 -12.41
N TYR A 96 -12.01 -2.61 -11.69
CA TYR A 96 -10.59 -2.81 -11.86
C TYR A 96 -10.31 -4.26 -12.26
N ASP A 97 -9.17 -4.46 -12.90
CA ASP A 97 -8.59 -5.77 -13.16
C ASP A 97 -7.06 -5.66 -13.12
N SER A 98 -6.35 -6.77 -13.11
CA SER A 98 -4.89 -6.80 -13.00
C SER A 98 -4.23 -7.62 -14.10
N PHE A 99 -3.06 -7.19 -14.54
CA PHE A 99 -2.20 -7.92 -15.47
C PHE A 99 -0.96 -8.41 -14.73
N ALA A 100 -0.53 -9.63 -15.06
CA ALA A 100 0.70 -10.21 -14.54
C ALA A 100 1.83 -9.98 -15.54
N LEU A 101 2.93 -9.40 -15.09
CA LEU A 101 4.16 -9.27 -15.85
C LEU A 101 5.21 -10.19 -15.23
N GLY A 102 5.81 -11.04 -16.05
CA GLY A 102 6.93 -11.90 -15.68
C GLY A 102 8.19 -11.42 -16.37
N ILE A 103 9.29 -11.38 -15.63
CA ILE A 103 10.61 -11.00 -16.12
C ILE A 103 11.57 -12.14 -15.79
N LEU A 104 12.27 -12.67 -16.79
CA LEU A 104 13.39 -13.58 -16.62
C LEU A 104 14.69 -12.77 -16.83
N ALA A 105 15.42 -12.59 -15.74
CA ALA A 105 16.65 -11.81 -15.73
C ALA A 105 17.76 -12.53 -16.51
N ARG A 106 18.28 -11.90 -17.56
CA ARG A 106 19.43 -12.45 -18.33
C ARG A 106 20.76 -12.19 -17.64
N GLU A 107 20.81 -11.13 -16.84
CA GLU A 107 22.00 -10.66 -16.12
C GLU A 107 21.63 -10.21 -14.71
N ASN A 108 22.63 -10.12 -13.83
CA ASN A 108 22.44 -9.56 -12.49
C ASN A 108 22.22 -8.05 -12.61
N GLY A 109 21.16 -7.52 -12.02
CA GLY A 109 20.95 -6.10 -11.99
C GLY A 109 19.56 -5.71 -11.51
N LYS A 110 19.22 -4.45 -11.74
CA LYS A 110 17.94 -3.89 -11.38
C LYS A 110 17.09 -3.68 -12.62
N TYR A 111 15.84 -4.10 -12.55
CA TYR A 111 14.91 -4.01 -13.66
C TYR A 111 13.84 -2.97 -13.34
N SER A 112 13.59 -2.07 -14.27
CA SER A 112 12.53 -1.07 -14.20
C SER A 112 11.51 -1.34 -15.31
N VAL A 113 10.23 -1.13 -14.99
CA VAL A 113 9.13 -1.33 -15.92
C VAL A 113 8.53 0.04 -16.22
N ASP A 114 8.48 0.37 -17.50
CA ASP A 114 7.88 1.60 -17.99
C ASP A 114 6.70 1.24 -18.91
N ILE A 115 5.52 1.74 -18.55
CA ILE A 115 4.30 1.50 -19.31
C ILE A 115 3.90 2.80 -19.98
N THR A 116 3.74 2.76 -21.29
CA THR A 116 3.31 3.90 -22.10
C THR A 116 2.07 3.55 -22.87
N MET A 117 1.15 4.49 -23.03
CA MET A 117 -0.02 4.22 -23.85
C MET A 117 0.36 4.35 -25.33
N ASN A 118 0.07 3.30 -26.10
CA ASN A 118 0.35 3.27 -27.53
C ASN A 118 -0.80 3.87 -28.33
N ASN A 119 -2.02 3.34 -28.15
CA ASN A 119 -3.19 3.76 -28.90
C ASN A 119 -4.50 3.47 -28.15
N ALA A 120 -5.57 4.17 -28.53
CA ALA A 120 -6.91 3.94 -28.02
C ALA A 120 -7.93 4.15 -29.14
N PHE A 121 -8.78 3.16 -29.40
CA PHE A 121 -9.74 3.18 -30.50
C PHE A 121 -11.13 2.70 -30.09
N LYS A 122 -12.16 3.27 -30.71
CA LYS A 122 -13.54 2.78 -30.59
C LYS A 122 -13.76 1.57 -31.51
N LYS A 123 -14.96 0.96 -31.43
CA LYS A 123 -15.35 -0.19 -32.26
C LYS A 123 -15.33 0.12 -33.76
N ASP A 124 -15.55 1.38 -34.13
CA ASP A 124 -15.50 1.89 -35.51
C ASP A 124 -14.06 2.23 -35.98
N LYS A 125 -13.05 1.93 -35.16
CA LYS A 125 -11.62 2.26 -35.38
C LYS A 125 -11.29 3.75 -35.32
N SER A 126 -12.23 4.62 -34.92
CA SER A 126 -11.92 6.02 -34.63
C SER A 126 -11.04 6.13 -33.38
N SER A 127 -10.11 7.10 -33.36
CA SER A 127 -9.23 7.34 -32.21
C SER A 127 -10.02 7.96 -31.06
N ILE A 128 -9.74 7.52 -29.85
CA ILE A 128 -10.23 8.14 -28.62
C ILE A 128 -9.28 9.30 -28.26
N ALA A 129 -9.82 10.50 -28.02
CA ALA A 129 -9.01 11.71 -27.74
C ALA A 129 -8.37 11.66 -26.34
N THR A 130 -8.98 10.91 -25.42
CA THR A 130 -8.65 10.84 -23.99
C THR A 130 -7.45 9.95 -23.68
N LYS A 131 -6.39 10.10 -24.49
CA LYS A 131 -5.17 9.31 -24.43
C LYS A 131 -4.41 9.50 -23.11
N GLU A 132 -4.33 10.74 -22.63
CA GLU A 132 -3.56 11.10 -21.44
C GLU A 132 -4.20 10.58 -20.13
N LEU A 133 -5.52 10.69 -19.99
CA LEU A 133 -6.22 10.20 -18.79
C LEU A 133 -6.17 8.68 -18.65
N ALA A 134 -6.03 7.95 -19.75
CA ALA A 134 -5.94 6.49 -19.72
C ALA A 134 -4.64 5.98 -19.08
N MET A 135 -3.61 6.83 -18.93
CA MET A 135 -2.40 6.50 -18.16
C MET A 135 -2.66 6.51 -16.65
N GLU A 136 -3.58 7.34 -16.17
CA GLU A 136 -3.93 7.43 -14.75
C GLU A 136 -4.68 6.18 -14.25
N TRP A 137 -5.19 5.36 -15.17
CA TRP A 137 -5.86 4.10 -14.86
C TRP A 137 -4.88 3.05 -14.33
N LEU A 138 -3.59 3.19 -14.64
CA LEU A 138 -2.58 2.20 -14.31
C LEU A 138 -1.99 2.47 -12.93
N GLN A 139 -2.06 1.47 -12.05
CA GLN A 139 -1.35 1.45 -10.78
C GLN A 139 -0.36 0.28 -10.78
N TYR A 140 0.92 0.60 -10.75
CA TYR A 140 2.01 -0.38 -10.69
C TYR A 140 3.16 0.21 -9.86
N SER A 141 4.00 -0.66 -9.31
CA SER A 141 5.21 -0.21 -8.61
C SER A 141 6.22 0.27 -9.64
N LYS A 142 6.72 1.50 -9.44
CA LYS A 142 7.85 2.07 -10.20
C LYS A 142 9.19 1.72 -9.57
N ASP A 143 9.17 0.95 -8.49
CA ASP A 143 10.38 0.54 -7.79
C ASP A 143 11.17 -0.43 -8.66
N GLU A 144 12.48 -0.29 -8.59
CA GLU A 144 13.41 -1.17 -9.27
C GLU A 144 13.41 -2.55 -8.61
N MET A 145 13.30 -3.59 -9.42
CA MET A 145 13.38 -4.98 -8.94
C MET A 145 14.81 -5.48 -9.11
N ALA A 146 15.51 -5.74 -8.01
CA ALA A 146 16.81 -6.39 -8.05
C ALA A 146 16.63 -7.89 -8.34
N LEU A 147 17.18 -8.36 -9.45
CA LEU A 147 17.11 -9.76 -9.87
C LEU A 147 18.51 -10.28 -10.21
N LYS A 148 18.79 -11.51 -9.83
CA LYS A 148 19.99 -12.25 -10.25
C LYS A 148 19.80 -12.87 -11.63
N LYS A 149 20.89 -13.20 -12.30
CA LYS A 149 20.89 -13.95 -13.55
C LYS A 149 20.08 -15.24 -13.39
N ASN A 150 19.16 -15.47 -14.32
CA ASN A 150 18.17 -16.55 -14.36
C ASN A 150 17.12 -16.52 -13.24
N GLU A 151 17.05 -15.44 -12.45
CA GLU A 151 15.98 -15.24 -11.48
C GLU A 151 14.70 -14.75 -12.20
N LYS A 152 13.55 -15.15 -11.67
CA LYS A 152 12.22 -14.78 -12.18
C LYS A 152 11.63 -13.70 -11.30
N GLY A 153 11.46 -12.50 -11.87
CA GLY A 153 10.66 -11.43 -11.30
C GLY A 153 9.20 -11.55 -11.69
N LYS A 154 8.29 -11.18 -10.77
CA LYS A 154 6.85 -11.08 -11.02
C LYS A 154 6.37 -9.70 -10.57
N MET A 155 5.61 -9.01 -11.41
CA MET A 155 5.00 -7.73 -11.09
C MET A 155 3.52 -7.77 -11.48
N VAL A 156 2.68 -7.08 -10.70
CA VAL A 156 1.26 -6.92 -10.98
C VAL A 156 1.01 -5.48 -11.40
N ILE A 157 0.28 -5.32 -12.50
CA ILE A 157 -0.16 -4.03 -13.03
C ILE A 157 -1.67 -3.97 -12.84
N LEU A 158 -2.13 -3.10 -11.94
CA LEU A 158 -3.56 -2.87 -11.72
C LEU A 158 -4.07 -1.84 -12.73
N VAL A 159 -5.25 -2.09 -13.29
CA VAL A 159 -5.95 -1.19 -14.20
C VAL A 159 -7.29 -0.84 -13.55
N ASP A 160 -7.48 0.41 -13.18
CA ASP A 160 -8.71 0.95 -12.60
C ASP A 160 -9.41 1.84 -13.63
N VAL A 161 -10.51 1.33 -14.20
CA VAL A 161 -11.24 2.03 -15.28
C VAL A 161 -12.27 2.97 -14.66
N PRO A 162 -12.19 4.29 -14.88
CA PRO A 162 -13.11 5.24 -14.28
C PRO A 162 -14.51 5.13 -14.91
N SER A 163 -15.50 5.69 -14.22
CA SER A 163 -16.91 5.67 -14.64
C SER A 163 -17.17 6.41 -15.97
N ASN A 164 -16.37 7.44 -16.25
CA ASN A 164 -16.46 8.28 -17.43
C ASN A 164 -15.61 7.79 -18.61
N ALA A 165 -14.94 6.63 -18.49
CA ALA A 165 -14.14 6.07 -19.57
C ALA A 165 -14.98 5.86 -20.85
N GLU A 166 -14.43 6.22 -22.00
CA GLU A 166 -15.07 5.94 -23.27
C GLU A 166 -15.03 4.43 -23.58
N ARG A 167 -16.03 3.95 -24.31
CA ARG A 167 -16.04 2.57 -24.80
C ARG A 167 -15.00 2.39 -25.91
N GLY A 168 -14.21 1.34 -25.82
CA GLY A 168 -13.17 1.08 -26.81
C GLY A 168 -12.10 0.11 -26.36
N THR A 169 -11.02 0.06 -27.14
CA THR A 169 -9.84 -0.74 -26.87
C THR A 169 -8.66 0.19 -26.63
N TYR A 170 -8.03 0.04 -25.46
CA TYR A 170 -6.87 0.78 -25.02
C TYR A 170 -5.66 -0.15 -25.05
N ILE A 171 -4.61 0.25 -25.76
CA ILE A 171 -3.40 -0.54 -25.99
C ILE A 171 -2.24 0.17 -25.31
N TYR A 172 -1.64 -0.49 -24.32
CA TYR A 172 -0.46 -0.04 -23.61
C TYR A 172 0.75 -0.84 -24.06
N LYS A 173 1.88 -0.17 -24.23
CA LYS A 173 3.20 -0.76 -24.44
C LYS A 173 3.89 -0.89 -23.10
N VAL A 174 4.41 -2.08 -22.82
CA VAL A 174 5.17 -2.40 -21.62
C VAL A 174 6.63 -2.57 -22.04
N ASN A 175 7.48 -1.68 -21.55
CA ASN A 175 8.93 -1.72 -21.75
C ASN A 175 9.59 -2.14 -20.44
N VAL A 176 10.57 -3.05 -20.52
CA VAL A 176 11.38 -3.44 -19.38
C VAL A 176 12.81 -3.04 -19.67
N LYS A 177 13.42 -2.31 -18.75
CA LYS A 177 14.79 -1.79 -18.88
C LYS A 177 15.66 -2.35 -17.77
N LEU A 178 16.90 -2.71 -18.12
CA LEU A 178 17.94 -2.94 -17.15
C LEU A 178 18.50 -1.58 -16.72
N VAL A 179 18.32 -1.24 -15.45
CA VAL A 179 18.91 -0.04 -14.86
C VAL A 179 20.36 -0.35 -14.55
N ALA A 180 21.25 0.23 -15.35
CA ALA A 180 22.67 0.26 -15.06
C ALA A 180 22.97 1.36 -14.01
N ASP A 181 24.07 1.22 -13.27
CA ASP A 181 24.54 2.25 -12.32
C ASP A 181 24.83 3.59 -13.04
N ASP A 182 25.09 3.55 -14.34
CA ASP A 182 25.18 4.70 -15.23
C ASP A 182 23.92 4.80 -16.11
N PRO A 183 23.05 5.83 -15.92
CA PRO A 183 21.81 5.96 -16.67
C PRO A 183 22.02 6.10 -18.18
N ALA A 184 23.19 6.57 -18.62
CA ALA A 184 23.54 6.67 -20.03
C ALA A 184 23.76 5.29 -20.70
N LYS A 185 23.88 4.22 -19.90
CA LYS A 185 24.03 2.84 -20.36
C LYS A 185 22.78 2.00 -20.16
N SER A 186 21.65 2.61 -19.79
CA SER A 186 20.38 1.89 -19.78
C SER A 186 20.09 1.37 -21.19
N MET A 187 20.06 0.05 -21.32
CA MET A 187 19.80 -0.63 -22.59
C MET A 187 18.40 -1.22 -22.55
N ASP A 188 17.65 -1.03 -23.63
CA ASP A 188 16.46 -1.83 -23.90
C ASP A 188 16.92 -3.26 -24.14
N GLN A 189 16.96 -4.06 -23.08
CA GLN A 189 17.54 -5.41 -23.11
C GLN A 189 16.66 -6.41 -23.88
N TYR A 190 15.45 -5.99 -24.29
CA TYR A 190 14.42 -6.88 -24.80
C TYR A 190 13.88 -6.38 -26.14
N ASP A 191 13.97 -7.25 -27.16
CA ASP A 191 13.86 -6.91 -28.59
C ASP A 191 12.47 -6.47 -29.06
N ALA A 192 11.42 -6.64 -28.25
CA ALA A 192 10.07 -6.17 -28.60
C ALA A 192 9.28 -5.73 -27.37
N PRO A 193 8.66 -4.52 -27.41
CA PRO A 193 7.76 -4.09 -26.34
C PRO A 193 6.52 -4.99 -26.33
N LEU A 194 6.16 -5.46 -25.14
CA LEU A 194 4.92 -6.21 -24.96
C LEU A 194 3.73 -5.27 -25.01
N GLN A 195 2.58 -5.80 -25.41
CA GLN A 195 1.33 -5.03 -25.44
C GLN A 195 0.36 -5.57 -24.41
N MET A 196 -0.28 -4.65 -23.69
CA MET A 196 -1.39 -4.91 -22.78
C MET A 196 -2.64 -4.22 -23.33
N ILE A 197 -3.72 -4.98 -23.50
CA ILE A 197 -4.94 -4.55 -24.18
C ILE A 197 -6.10 -4.56 -23.17
N VAL A 198 -6.65 -3.38 -22.91
CA VAL A 198 -7.81 -3.19 -22.04
C VAL A 198 -9.00 -2.84 -22.92
N LYS A 199 -10.04 -3.68 -22.90
CA LYS A 199 -11.28 -3.47 -23.64
C LYS A 199 -12.35 -2.96 -22.68
N VAL A 200 -12.89 -1.77 -22.94
CA VAL A 200 -13.95 -1.15 -22.15
C VAL A 200 -15.29 -1.27 -22.90
N PRO A 201 -16.24 -2.08 -22.43
CA PRO A 201 -17.49 -2.38 -23.14
C PRO A 201 -18.62 -1.34 -22.99
#